data_AF-A0A2D0H9E6-F1
#
_entry.id   AF-A0A2D0H9E6-F1
#
_cell.length_a   1.000
_cell.length_b   1.000
_cell.length_c   1.000
_cell.angle_alpha   90.00
_cell.angle_beta   90.00
_cell.angle_gamma   90.00
#
_symmetry.space_group_name_H-M   'P 1'
#
loop_
_entity.id
_entity.type
_entity.pdbx_description
1 polymer ?
#
loop_
_entity_poly.entity_id
_entity_poly.type
_entity_poly.pdbx_seq_one_letter_code
_entity_poly.pdbx_strand_id
1 'polypeptide(L)'
;MNRQLALEEPIFSHLPVLPQEVIVGLAVSPGGHYLDTTVGGGGHSRLILEASGDVRVTAIDQDEDALAAARKELAEFGDRIQFIHSNFADYEFPPNTFDGILADLGVSSYHLDKAERGFSFRQAANLDMRMDRGRSLTAADVINNWDEAELADIFFKYGEERLS
;
A
#
# COMPACT_ATOMS: atom_id res chain seq x y z
N MET A 1 -12.61 39.88 -7.79
CA MET A 1 -11.33 39.31 -7.33
C MET A 1 -11.61 37.86 -6.91
N ASN A 2 -11.50 36.93 -7.86
CA ASN A 2 -11.85 35.52 -7.66
C ASN A 2 -10.83 34.88 -6.72
N ARG A 3 -11.25 34.52 -5.50
CA ARG A 3 -10.55 33.52 -4.70
C ARG A 3 -10.89 32.16 -5.30
N GLN A 4 -9.94 31.61 -6.04
CA GLN A 4 -9.92 30.20 -6.40
C GLN A 4 -9.87 29.41 -5.08
N LEU A 5 -10.97 28.75 -4.74
CA LEU A 5 -11.00 27.74 -3.69
C LEU A 5 -10.03 26.65 -4.14
N ALA A 6 -8.90 26.54 -3.44
CA ALA A 6 -8.04 25.38 -3.55
C ALA A 6 -8.91 24.17 -3.22
N LEU A 7 -9.05 23.25 -4.18
CA LEU A 7 -9.64 21.95 -3.94
C LEU A 7 -8.77 21.29 -2.87
N GLU A 8 -9.33 21.08 -1.69
CA GLU A 8 -8.67 20.30 -0.64
C GLU A 8 -8.27 18.96 -1.25
N GLU A 9 -6.98 18.62 -1.15
CA GLU A 9 -6.49 17.31 -1.56
C GLU A 9 -7.28 16.21 -0.84
N PRO A 10 -7.58 15.09 -1.50
CA PRO A 10 -8.44 14.07 -0.93
C PRO A 10 -7.87 13.62 0.41
N ILE A 11 -8.66 13.80 1.47
CA ILE A 11 -8.44 13.15 2.75
C ILE A 11 -8.50 11.65 2.45
N PHE A 12 -7.41 10.93 2.71
CA PHE A 12 -7.40 9.47 2.72
C PHE A 12 -8.38 9.02 3.82
N SER A 13 -9.65 8.88 3.47
CA SER A 13 -10.69 8.32 4.34
C SER A 13 -10.93 6.88 3.92
N HIS A 14 -9.99 6.01 4.27
CA HIS A 14 -10.09 4.59 4.02
C HIS A 14 -10.19 3.87 5.36
N LEU A 15 -11.34 3.25 5.63
CA LEU A 15 -11.47 2.31 6.74
C LEU A 15 -10.71 1.03 6.36
N PRO A 16 -9.76 0.57 7.20
CA PRO A 16 -9.03 -0.65 6.91
C PRO A 16 -9.96 -1.85 6.78
N VAL A 17 -9.60 -2.81 5.93
CA VAL A 17 -10.35 -4.07 5.80
C VAL A 17 -10.10 -4.92 7.05
N LEU A 18 -11.18 -5.51 7.60
CA LEU A 18 -11.15 -6.38 8.78
C LEU A 18 -10.36 -5.80 9.98
N PRO A 19 -10.64 -4.55 10.40
CA PRO A 19 -9.80 -3.83 11.34
C PRO A 19 -9.74 -4.52 12.71
N GLN A 20 -10.88 -5.05 13.18
CA GLN A 20 -10.95 -5.72 14.47
C GLN A 20 -10.27 -7.08 14.44
N GLU A 21 -10.50 -7.86 13.38
CA GLU A 21 -9.92 -9.19 13.20
C GLU A 21 -8.40 -9.10 13.08
N VAL A 22 -7.88 -8.06 12.42
CA VAL A 22 -6.43 -7.78 12.35
C VAL A 22 -5.86 -7.54 13.74
N ILE A 23 -6.42 -6.63 14.53
CA ILE A 23 -5.89 -6.33 15.88
C ILE A 23 -5.98 -7.53 16.82
N VAL A 24 -7.09 -8.28 16.76
CA VAL A 24 -7.26 -9.50 17.55
C VAL A 24 -6.27 -10.58 17.10
N GLY A 25 -6.10 -10.77 15.78
CA GLY A 25 -5.22 -11.78 15.20
C GLY A 25 -3.74 -11.51 15.43
N LEU A 26 -3.32 -10.25 15.37
CA LEU A 26 -1.96 -9.83 15.75
C LEU A 26 -1.69 -9.93 17.25
N ALA A 27 -2.73 -10.08 18.08
CA ALA A 27 -2.64 -10.10 19.53
C ALA A 27 -1.80 -8.93 20.08
N VAL A 28 -2.11 -7.71 19.62
CA VAL A 28 -1.33 -6.51 19.94
C VAL A 28 -1.24 -6.32 21.45
N SER A 29 -0.01 -6.25 21.94
CA SER A 29 0.37 -6.15 23.34
C SER A 29 1.15 -4.87 23.65
N PRO A 30 1.02 -4.32 24.87
CA PRO A 30 1.81 -3.17 25.33
C PRO A 30 3.32 -3.41 25.18
N GLY A 31 4.03 -2.39 24.71
CA GLY A 31 5.48 -2.41 24.48
C GLY A 31 5.94 -3.18 23.24
N GLY A 32 5.01 -3.82 22.52
CA GLY A 32 5.31 -4.62 21.34
C GLY A 32 5.80 -3.80 20.14
N HIS A 33 6.57 -4.44 19.27
CA HIS A 33 7.05 -3.89 18.01
C HIS A 33 6.48 -4.70 16.84
N TYR A 34 5.71 -4.04 15.98
CA TYR A 34 5.04 -4.69 14.86
C TYR A 34 5.61 -4.22 13.52
N LEU A 35 5.51 -5.10 12.53
CA LEU A 35 5.85 -4.79 11.14
C LEU A 35 4.56 -4.75 10.31
N ASP A 36 4.29 -3.61 9.67
CA ASP A 36 3.30 -3.47 8.62
C ASP A 36 4.02 -3.47 7.28
N THR A 37 3.85 -4.54 6.49
CA THR A 37 4.56 -4.73 5.21
C THR A 37 3.90 -4.05 4.02
N THR A 38 2.73 -3.43 4.24
CA THR A 38 1.87 -2.84 3.20
C THR A 38 1.14 -1.63 3.79
N VAL A 39 1.88 -0.66 4.34
CA VAL A 39 1.28 0.39 5.18
C VAL A 39 0.20 1.19 4.47
N GLY A 40 0.29 1.34 3.14
CA GLY A 40 -0.72 2.06 2.37
C GLY A 40 -0.94 3.47 2.92
N GLY A 41 -2.19 3.82 3.19
CA GLY A 41 -2.55 5.10 3.84
C GLY A 41 -2.31 5.16 5.36
N GLY A 42 -1.83 4.08 5.99
CA GLY A 42 -1.53 4.01 7.43
C GLY A 42 -2.66 3.51 8.32
N GLY A 43 -3.76 3.02 7.74
CA GLY A 43 -4.98 2.69 8.48
C GLY A 43 -4.81 1.57 9.52
N HIS A 44 -4.22 0.42 9.16
CA HIS A 44 -3.96 -0.65 10.14
C HIS A 44 -2.84 -0.28 11.11
N SER A 45 -1.78 0.37 10.62
CA SER A 45 -0.70 0.90 11.46
C SER A 45 -1.22 1.85 12.56
N ARG A 46 -2.19 2.73 12.26
CA ARG A 46 -2.89 3.55 13.27
C ARG A 46 -3.53 2.68 14.35
N LEU A 47 -4.31 1.67 13.96
CA LEU A 47 -5.00 0.79 14.91
C LEU A 47 -4.02 0.07 15.84
N ILE A 48 -2.87 -0.38 15.30
CA ILE A 48 -1.81 -1.01 16.09
C ILE A 48 -1.21 0.01 17.08
N LEU A 49 -0.91 1.22 16.63
CA LEU A 49 -0.34 2.30 17.44
C LEU A 49 -1.30 2.82 18.52
N GLU A 50 -2.61 2.81 18.27
CA GLU A 50 -3.65 3.23 19.21
C GLU A 50 -3.91 2.19 20.30
N ALA A 51 -3.52 0.93 20.10
CA ALA A 51 -3.74 -0.14 21.07
C ALA A 51 -3.02 0.09 22.41
N SER A 52 -1.85 0.73 22.41
CA SER A 52 -1.13 1.14 23.63
C SER A 52 -0.17 2.30 23.39
N GLY A 53 0.11 3.07 24.45
CA GLY A 53 0.98 4.24 24.43
C GLY A 53 2.46 3.95 24.10
N ASP A 54 2.89 2.70 24.23
CA ASP A 54 4.28 2.25 24.10
C ASP A 54 4.52 1.26 22.94
N VAL A 55 3.50 1.01 22.11
CA VAL A 55 3.63 0.18 20.91
C VAL A 55 4.43 0.92 19.84
N ARG A 56 5.25 0.17 19.10
CA ARG A 56 6.05 0.66 17.96
C ARG A 56 5.67 -0.06 16.67
N VAL A 57 5.77 0.64 15.54
CA VAL A 57 5.52 0.09 14.21
C VAL A 57 6.67 0.42 13.27
N THR A 58 7.17 -0.59 12.57
CA THR A 58 7.93 -0.39 11.32
C THR A 58 6.97 -0.60 10.17
N ALA A 59 6.88 0.37 9.27
CA ALA A 59 5.94 0.43 8.16
C ALA A 59 6.70 0.44 6.83
N ILE A 60 6.36 -0.49 5.94
CA ILE A 60 6.95 -0.64 4.63
C ILE A 60 5.89 -0.40 3.56
N ASP A 61 6.25 0.34 2.52
CA ASP A 61 5.53 0.32 1.25
C ASP A 61 6.53 0.51 0.09
N GLN A 62 6.16 -0.01 -1.07
CA GLN A 62 6.92 0.22 -2.31
C GLN A 62 6.45 1.48 -3.03
N ASP A 63 5.26 1.98 -2.71
CA ASP A 63 4.70 3.20 -3.29
C ASP A 63 5.04 4.45 -2.45
N GLU A 64 5.72 5.41 -3.07
CA GLU A 64 6.07 6.68 -2.43
C GLU A 64 4.84 7.52 -2.07
N ASP A 65 3.76 7.46 -2.87
CA ASP A 65 2.51 8.19 -2.60
C ASP A 65 1.85 7.65 -1.33
N ALA A 66 1.87 6.33 -1.13
CA ALA A 66 1.37 5.67 0.06
C ALA A 66 2.19 6.10 1.31
N LEU A 67 3.52 6.03 1.23
CA LEU A 67 4.38 6.47 2.33
C LEU A 67 4.18 7.94 2.67
N ALA A 68 4.01 8.82 1.67
CA ALA A 68 3.74 10.23 1.91
C ALA A 68 2.41 10.42 2.65
N ALA A 69 1.36 9.71 2.25
CA ALA A 69 0.07 9.73 2.92
C ALA A 69 0.17 9.20 4.37
N ALA A 70 0.79 8.04 4.58
CA ALA A 70 0.95 7.44 5.90
C ALA A 70 1.78 8.31 6.85
N ARG A 71 2.86 8.97 6.36
CA ARG A 71 3.65 9.91 7.16
C ARG A 71 2.82 11.08 7.67
N LYS A 72 1.93 11.61 6.84
CA LYS A 72 1.01 12.69 7.23
C LYS A 72 -0.03 12.18 8.23
N GLU A 73 -0.62 11.04 7.94
CA GLU A 73 -1.72 10.44 8.69
C GLU A 73 -1.29 9.94 10.08
N LEU A 74 -0.03 9.51 10.23
CA LEU A 74 0.52 8.93 11.46
C LEU A 74 1.51 9.86 12.18
N ALA A 75 1.58 11.14 11.78
CA ALA A 75 2.53 12.12 12.30
C ALA A 75 2.44 12.29 13.83
N GLU A 76 1.24 12.15 14.41
CA GLU A 76 1.01 12.29 15.85
C GLU A 76 1.73 11.22 16.69
N PHE A 77 2.10 10.09 16.09
CA PHE A 77 2.75 8.98 16.79
C PHE A 77 4.28 9.14 16.90
N GLY A 78 4.86 10.14 16.23
CA GLY A 78 6.28 10.52 16.35
C GLY A 78 7.22 9.33 16.19
N ASP A 79 8.15 9.19 17.13
CA ASP A 79 9.21 8.15 17.10
C ASP A 79 8.69 6.72 17.27
N ARG A 80 7.40 6.52 17.53
CA ARG A 80 6.80 5.19 17.60
C ARG A 80 6.58 4.55 16.23
N ILE A 81 6.73 5.31 15.15
CA ILE A 81 6.63 4.77 13.80
C ILE A 81 7.85 5.08 12.94
N GLN A 82 8.36 4.06 12.27
CA GLN A 82 9.43 4.15 11.29
C GLN A 82 8.90 3.75 9.92
N PHE A 83 9.22 4.53 8.89
CA PHE A 83 8.81 4.26 7.50
C PHE A 83 10.01 3.87 6.64
N ILE A 84 9.85 2.82 5.85
CA ILE A 84 10.85 2.28 4.94
C ILE A 84 10.24 2.19 3.54
N HIS A 85 10.90 2.83 2.57
CA HIS A 85 10.55 2.65 1.16
C HIS A 85 11.26 1.42 0.62
N SER A 86 10.50 0.34 0.42
CA SER A 86 11.01 -0.93 -0.09
C SER A 86 9.84 -1.79 -0.57
N ASN A 87 10.09 -2.66 -1.53
CA ASN A 87 9.22 -3.83 -1.67
C ASN A 87 9.42 -4.73 -0.45
N PHE A 88 8.34 -5.26 0.13
CA PHE A 88 8.44 -6.14 1.30
C PHE A 88 9.24 -7.43 1.03
N ALA A 89 9.32 -7.86 -0.23
CA ALA A 89 10.11 -9.03 -0.63
C ALA A 89 11.63 -8.78 -0.56
N ASP A 90 12.04 -7.50 -0.64
CA ASP A 90 13.44 -7.07 -0.55
C ASP A 90 13.82 -6.65 0.88
N TYR A 91 12.86 -6.66 1.81
CA TYR A 91 13.12 -6.30 3.20
C TYR A 91 13.83 -7.42 3.95
N GLU A 92 14.97 -7.12 4.57
CA GLU A 92 15.66 -8.06 5.44
C GLU A 92 14.93 -8.13 6.80
N PHE A 93 14.32 -9.28 7.09
CA PHE A 93 13.61 -9.51 8.35
C PHE A 93 14.60 -9.88 9.45
N PRO A 94 14.97 -8.95 10.37
CA PRO A 94 15.98 -9.26 11.37
C PRO A 94 15.34 -10.19 12.43
N PRO A 95 16.02 -11.27 12.82
CA PRO A 95 15.43 -12.30 13.68
C PRO A 95 15.06 -11.72 15.05
N ASN A 96 13.90 -12.12 15.58
CA ASN A 96 13.39 -11.72 16.90
C ASN A 96 13.19 -10.19 17.07
N THR A 97 12.89 -9.48 15.98
CA THR A 97 12.63 -8.02 16.03
C THR A 97 11.17 -7.67 16.27
N PHE A 98 10.26 -8.44 15.66
CA PHE A 98 8.84 -8.10 15.62
C PHE A 98 8.01 -9.11 16.39
N ASP A 99 7.10 -8.61 17.21
CA ASP A 99 6.10 -9.38 17.95
C ASP A 99 4.92 -9.80 17.06
N GLY A 100 4.73 -9.12 15.92
CA GLY A 100 3.77 -9.48 14.90
C GLY A 100 4.03 -8.80 13.56
N ILE A 101 3.59 -9.44 12.48
CA ILE A 101 3.75 -8.96 11.10
C ILE A 101 2.38 -8.95 10.42
N LEU A 102 2.06 -7.82 9.78
CA LEU A 102 0.85 -7.60 8.98
C LEU A 102 1.21 -7.47 7.49
N ALA A 103 0.37 -8.07 6.64
CA ALA A 103 0.35 -7.85 5.20
C ALA A 103 -1.10 -7.78 4.72
N ASP A 104 -1.54 -6.61 4.27
CA ASP A 104 -2.80 -6.38 3.58
C ASP A 104 -2.54 -6.37 2.06
N LEU A 105 -2.72 -7.53 1.43
CA LEU A 105 -2.37 -7.73 0.03
C LEU A 105 -3.46 -7.18 -0.89
N GLY A 106 -3.08 -6.27 -1.77
CA GLY A 106 -3.96 -5.75 -2.80
C GLY A 106 -3.54 -4.37 -3.25
N VAL A 107 -4.48 -3.68 -3.91
CA VAL A 107 -4.33 -2.28 -4.30
C VAL A 107 -5.07 -1.38 -3.31
N SER A 108 -4.50 -0.21 -3.02
CA SER A 108 -5.19 0.83 -2.26
C SER A 108 -6.28 1.49 -3.11
N SER A 109 -7.27 2.12 -2.48
CA SER A 109 -8.26 2.94 -3.20
C SER A 109 -7.61 4.07 -4.00
N TYR A 110 -6.50 4.62 -3.50
CA TYR A 110 -5.72 5.63 -4.21
C TYR A 110 -5.26 5.13 -5.59
N HIS A 111 -4.80 3.88 -5.70
CA HIS A 111 -4.46 3.30 -7.00
C HIS A 111 -5.64 3.27 -7.98
N LEU A 112 -6.86 2.99 -7.47
CA LEU A 112 -8.07 2.85 -8.29
C LEU A 112 -8.73 4.20 -8.62
N ASP A 113 -8.60 5.18 -7.74
CA ASP A 113 -9.27 6.48 -7.83
C ASP A 113 -8.44 7.51 -8.63
N LYS A 114 -7.11 7.40 -8.57
CA LYS A 114 -6.19 8.23 -9.34
C LYS A 114 -5.99 7.67 -10.74
N ALA A 115 -6.67 8.27 -11.72
CA ALA A 115 -6.64 7.83 -13.11
C ALA A 115 -5.21 7.64 -13.62
N GLU A 116 -4.31 8.57 -13.30
CA GLU A 116 -2.90 8.57 -13.70
C GLU A 116 -2.09 7.34 -13.21
N ARG A 117 -2.58 6.59 -12.23
CA ARG A 117 -1.96 5.35 -11.76
C ARG A 117 -2.28 4.16 -12.69
N GLY A 118 -3.31 4.27 -13.52
CA GLY A 118 -3.60 3.29 -14.58
C GLY A 118 -4.15 1.94 -14.11
N PHE A 119 -4.54 1.79 -12.83
CA PHE A 119 -5.11 0.53 -12.31
C PHE A 119 -6.60 0.33 -12.60
N SER A 120 -7.30 1.39 -13.03
CA SER A 120 -8.76 1.39 -13.16
C SER A 120 -9.17 1.67 -14.60
N PHE A 121 -10.07 0.84 -15.13
CA PHE A 121 -10.70 1.05 -16.44
C PHE A 121 -11.85 2.08 -16.40
N ARG A 122 -12.18 2.64 -15.22
CA ARG A 122 -13.29 3.61 -15.05
C ARG A 122 -12.97 4.98 -15.64
N GLN A 123 -11.69 5.31 -15.75
CA GLN A 123 -11.19 6.61 -16.19
C GLN A 123 -10.13 6.39 -17.26
N ALA A 124 -10.10 7.23 -18.29
CA ALA A 124 -9.09 7.14 -19.33
C ALA A 124 -7.75 7.70 -18.82
N ALA A 125 -6.67 6.92 -18.95
CA ALA A 125 -5.32 7.31 -18.58
C ALA A 125 -4.28 6.44 -19.30
N ASN A 126 -3.00 6.78 -19.13
CA ASN A 126 -1.89 5.92 -19.57
C ASN A 126 -1.91 4.60 -18.77
N LEU A 127 -1.62 3.49 -19.44
CA LEU A 127 -1.60 2.17 -18.83
C LEU A 127 -0.27 1.94 -18.08
N ASP A 128 -0.19 2.46 -16.86
CA ASP A 128 1.00 2.36 -16.00
C ASP A 128 0.98 1.09 -15.14
N MET A 129 0.07 1.03 -14.14
CA MET A 129 -0.12 -0.07 -13.19
C MET A 129 1.07 -0.40 -12.28
N ARG A 130 2.12 0.43 -12.22
CA ARG A 130 3.18 0.27 -11.22
C ARG A 130 2.75 0.84 -9.87
N MET A 131 2.94 0.06 -8.81
CA MET A 131 2.92 0.59 -7.43
C MET A 131 4.15 1.46 -7.20
N ASP A 132 5.34 0.91 -7.47
CA ASP A 132 6.60 1.66 -7.50
C ASP A 132 6.88 2.23 -8.89
N ARG A 133 6.67 3.54 -9.06
CA ARG A 133 6.90 4.25 -10.34
C ARG A 133 8.38 4.43 -10.68
N GLY A 134 9.31 4.07 -9.78
CA GLY A 134 10.74 3.99 -10.04
C GLY A 134 11.14 2.76 -10.88
N ARG A 135 10.30 1.72 -10.94
CA ARG A 135 10.53 0.55 -11.80
C ARG A 135 10.28 0.86 -13.27
N SER A 136 11.00 0.22 -14.20
CA SER A 136 10.91 0.59 -15.63
C SER A 136 9.73 -0.02 -16.38
N LEU A 137 9.29 -1.22 -16.02
CA LEU A 137 8.29 -1.98 -16.79
C LEU A 137 6.86 -1.51 -16.47
N THR A 138 6.19 -0.88 -17.45
CA THR A 138 4.76 -0.53 -17.35
C THR A 138 3.86 -1.61 -17.93
N ALA A 139 2.57 -1.59 -17.57
CA ALA A 139 1.58 -2.45 -18.23
C ALA A 139 1.42 -2.11 -19.73
N ALA A 140 1.62 -0.85 -20.15
CA ALA A 140 1.70 -0.48 -21.56
C ALA A 140 2.88 -1.16 -22.28
N ASP A 141 4.04 -1.28 -21.62
CA ASP A 141 5.18 -1.97 -22.21
C ASP A 141 4.90 -3.46 -22.39
N VAL A 142 4.25 -4.09 -21.41
CA VAL A 142 3.85 -5.50 -21.47
C VAL A 142 2.92 -5.75 -22.66
N ILE A 143 1.79 -5.05 -22.74
CA ILE A 143 0.77 -5.34 -23.77
C ILE A 143 1.21 -4.98 -25.19
N ASN A 144 2.14 -4.03 -25.36
CA ASN A 144 2.60 -3.62 -26.69
C ASN A 144 3.82 -4.39 -27.20
N ASN A 145 4.60 -5.03 -26.31
CA ASN A 145 5.90 -5.60 -26.69
C ASN A 145 6.08 -7.09 -26.37
N TRP A 146 5.29 -7.67 -25.47
CA TRP A 146 5.35 -9.12 -25.20
C TRP A 146 4.63 -9.90 -26.29
N ASP A 147 5.04 -11.14 -26.50
CA ASP A 147 4.39 -11.99 -27.51
C ASP A 147 3.02 -12.51 -27.03
N GLU A 148 2.25 -13.03 -27.98
CA GLU A 148 0.89 -13.53 -27.71
C GLU A 148 0.87 -14.65 -26.66
N ALA A 149 1.87 -15.53 -26.65
CA ALA A 149 1.93 -16.65 -25.73
C ALA A 149 2.26 -16.17 -24.30
N GLU A 150 3.20 -15.23 -24.17
CA GLU A 150 3.52 -14.58 -22.90
C GLU A 150 2.29 -13.85 -22.32
N LEU A 151 1.52 -13.17 -23.17
CA LEU A 151 0.29 -12.50 -22.75
C LEU A 151 -0.81 -13.48 -22.33
N ALA A 152 -1.04 -14.54 -23.12
CA ALA A 152 -1.99 -15.59 -22.76
C ALA A 152 -1.62 -16.24 -21.42
N ASP A 153 -0.34 -16.52 -21.19
CA ASP A 153 0.16 -17.13 -19.95
C ASP A 153 -0.10 -16.24 -18.72
N ILE A 154 0.12 -14.92 -18.80
CA ILE A 154 -0.16 -14.04 -17.66
C ILE A 154 -1.66 -13.92 -17.39
N PHE A 155 -2.50 -13.86 -18.41
CA PHE A 155 -3.96 -13.76 -18.25
C PHE A 155 -4.54 -15.05 -17.68
N PHE A 156 -4.08 -16.21 -18.16
CA PHE A 156 -4.45 -17.51 -17.62
C PHE A 156 -4.03 -17.64 -16.16
N LYS A 157 -2.75 -17.38 -15.87
CA LYS A 157 -2.16 -17.64 -14.54
C LYS A 157 -2.62 -16.67 -13.46
N TYR A 158 -2.67 -15.38 -13.78
CA TYR A 158 -2.96 -14.32 -12.79
C TYR A 158 -4.37 -13.74 -12.90
N GLY A 159 -4.97 -13.78 -14.10
CA GLY A 159 -6.36 -13.38 -14.31
C GLY A 159 -7.36 -14.52 -14.14
N GLU A 160 -6.89 -15.77 -14.05
CA GLU A 160 -7.72 -16.98 -14.06
C GLU A 160 -8.64 -17.06 -15.30
N GLU A 161 -8.25 -16.40 -16.40
CA GLU A 161 -9.03 -16.33 -17.64
C GLU A 161 -8.80 -17.59 -18.48
N ARG A 162 -9.84 -18.41 -18.66
CA ARG A 162 -9.72 -19.72 -19.32
C ARG A 162 -9.79 -19.64 -20.85
N LEU A 163 -10.18 -18.48 -21.37
CA LEU A 163 -10.30 -18.22 -22.82
C LEU A 163 -9.13 -17.41 -23.38
N SER A 164 -8.10 -17.16 -22.57
CA SER A 164 -6.85 -16.51 -22.97
C SER A 164 -6.03 -17.36 -23.93
#